data_AF-A0A830CEX9-F1
#
_entry.id   AF-A0A830CEX9-F1
#
_cell.length_a   1.000
_cell.length_b   1.000
_cell.length_c   1.000
_cell.angle_alpha   90.00
_cell.angle_beta   90.00
_cell.angle_gamma   90.00
#
_symmetry.space_group_name_H-M   'P 1'
#
loop_
_entity.id
_entity.type
_entity.pdbx_description
1 polymer ?
#
loop_
_entity_poly.entity_id
_entity_poly.type
_entity_poly.pdbx_seq_one_letter_code
_entity_poly.pdbx_strand_id
1 'polypeptide(L)'
;MEILTRLPVKSLLRFSCVSKSWLSLISSPYFTKTHLENRISNKSYTHHRLFCITAIPKSHFTEFPLTFLQRDQAAAAPAPSDHAFPNPDMPMWIVGSCRGIVCISLDDVNLVLWNPSTGKHRRLPYLNNSPKSGCYMKDGFGYDELNNDYKVVAILFGIFQKGPYKVLIFSLKANRWKRIEDFKHGVPLDNSAKYTNGKLHWLVKRDGRMNIVSLDLASEQYGKLGPPRNADNGNSCSAGLFSESLCLMLDDHKASMHVWVMKEYGVRDSWARVLVIPHIGGPGRYPHMLRVWSLNNDEILLSYGRVVVVYDMKGNTYRYPPIDNIHAIIQADVYVESLVSPSG
;
A
#
# COMPACT_ATOMS: atom_id res chain seq x y z
N MET A 1 -10.44 -22.99 -19.59
CA MET A 1 -10.49 -21.74 -18.79
C MET A 1 -9.91 -21.95 -17.39
N GLU A 2 -10.45 -22.89 -16.61
CA GLU A 2 -10.12 -23.04 -15.18
C GLU A 2 -8.65 -23.34 -14.86
N ILE A 3 -7.97 -24.12 -15.71
CA ILE A 3 -6.54 -24.41 -15.55
C ILE A 3 -5.70 -23.13 -15.73
N LEU A 4 -6.03 -22.33 -16.74
CA LEU A 4 -5.29 -21.13 -17.10
C LEU A 4 -5.40 -20.03 -16.05
N THR A 5 -6.57 -19.92 -15.41
CA THR A 5 -6.79 -18.94 -14.34
C THR A 5 -5.92 -19.20 -13.10
N ARG A 6 -5.27 -20.36 -13.00
CA ARG A 6 -4.34 -20.70 -11.90
C ARG A 6 -2.86 -20.50 -12.27
N LEU A 7 -2.55 -20.20 -13.54
CA LEU A 7 -1.17 -20.07 -14.00
C LEU A 7 -0.53 -18.72 -13.62
N PRO A 8 0.81 -18.67 -13.42
CA PRO A 8 1.59 -17.44 -13.27
C PRO A 8 1.35 -16.42 -14.38
N VAL A 9 1.35 -15.13 -14.04
CA VAL A 9 1.19 -14.04 -15.03
C VAL A 9 2.23 -14.15 -16.14
N LYS A 10 3.51 -14.40 -15.80
CA LYS A 10 4.59 -14.57 -16.79
C LYS A 10 4.30 -15.69 -17.80
N SER A 11 3.73 -16.82 -17.36
CA SER A 11 3.36 -17.92 -18.26
C SER A 11 2.22 -17.52 -19.19
N LEU A 12 1.20 -16.84 -18.65
CA LEU A 12 0.06 -16.36 -19.44
C LEU A 12 0.49 -15.34 -20.50
N LEU A 13 1.39 -14.41 -20.15
CA LEU A 13 1.97 -13.47 -21.11
C LEU A 13 2.71 -14.21 -22.23
N ARG A 14 3.49 -15.25 -21.93
CA ARG A 14 4.13 -16.09 -22.97
C ARG A 14 3.10 -16.80 -23.85
N PHE A 15 2.04 -17.35 -23.27
CA PHE A 15 0.98 -18.03 -24.03
C PHE A 15 0.20 -17.07 -24.93
N SER A 16 0.06 -15.80 -24.53
CA SER A 16 -0.57 -14.78 -25.36
C SER A 16 0.19 -14.54 -26.68
N CYS A 17 1.49 -14.84 -26.74
CA CYS A 17 2.30 -14.74 -27.95
C CYS A 17 2.12 -15.94 -28.90
N VAL A 18 1.52 -17.05 -28.46
CA VAL A 18 1.44 -18.31 -29.24
C VAL A 18 0.34 -18.25 -30.30
N SER A 19 -0.81 -17.62 -30.00
CA SER A 19 -1.90 -17.47 -30.99
C SER A 19 -2.82 -16.30 -30.66
N LYS A 20 -3.55 -15.81 -31.68
CA LYS A 20 -4.59 -14.78 -31.51
C LYS A 20 -5.73 -15.23 -30.59
N SER A 21 -6.12 -16.51 -30.64
CA SER A 21 -7.16 -17.07 -29.77
C SER A 21 -6.73 -17.04 -28.29
N TRP A 22 -5.47 -17.41 -28.02
CA TRP A 22 -4.87 -17.34 -26.70
C TRP A 22 -4.77 -15.89 -26.19
N LEU A 23 -4.30 -14.98 -27.04
CA LEU A 23 -4.25 -13.54 -26.72
C LEU A 23 -5.64 -12.98 -26.37
N SER A 24 -6.66 -13.30 -27.19
CA SER A 24 -8.04 -12.85 -27.00
C SER A 24 -8.63 -13.38 -25.69
N LEU A 25 -8.43 -14.66 -25.40
CA LEU A 25 -8.91 -15.28 -24.16
C LEU A 25 -8.29 -14.64 -22.92
N ILE A 26 -6.95 -14.53 -22.90
CA ILE A 26 -6.18 -14.02 -21.75
C ILE A 26 -6.42 -12.53 -21.53
N SER A 27 -6.62 -11.76 -22.60
CA SER A 27 -6.90 -10.32 -22.52
C SER A 27 -8.36 -10.00 -22.23
N SER A 28 -9.24 -11.00 -22.19
CA SER A 28 -10.67 -10.75 -21.93
C SER A 28 -10.90 -10.21 -20.51
N PRO A 29 -11.84 -9.26 -20.32
CA PRO A 29 -12.15 -8.72 -18.99
C PRO A 29 -12.58 -9.81 -17.99
N TYR A 30 -13.37 -10.79 -18.46
CA TYR A 30 -13.82 -11.91 -17.64
C TYR A 30 -12.64 -12.75 -17.14
N PHE A 31 -11.71 -13.12 -18.02
CA PHE A 31 -10.53 -13.90 -17.63
C PHE A 31 -9.66 -13.13 -16.66
N THR A 32 -9.38 -11.85 -16.96
CA THR A 32 -8.55 -10.99 -16.11
C THR A 32 -9.14 -10.84 -14.71
N LYS A 33 -10.45 -10.60 -14.60
CA LYS A 33 -11.15 -10.49 -13.32
C LYS A 33 -11.11 -11.81 -12.55
N THR A 34 -11.45 -12.92 -13.19
CA THR A 34 -11.47 -14.25 -12.56
C THR A 34 -10.08 -14.66 -12.08
N HIS A 35 -9.04 -14.43 -12.90
CA HIS A 35 -7.65 -14.71 -12.56
C HIS A 35 -7.18 -13.90 -11.35
N LEU A 36 -7.52 -12.61 -11.30
CA LEU A 36 -7.20 -11.74 -10.17
C LEU A 36 -7.92 -12.18 -8.89
N GLU A 37 -9.22 -12.44 -8.95
CA GLU A 37 -10.02 -12.83 -7.78
C GLU A 37 -9.52 -14.13 -7.15
N ASN A 38 -9.19 -15.12 -7.97
CA ASN A 38 -8.56 -16.36 -7.51
C ASN A 38 -7.24 -16.08 -6.75
N ARG A 39 -6.45 -15.10 -7.17
CA ARG A 39 -5.17 -14.75 -6.53
C ARG A 39 -5.35 -13.99 -5.22
N ILE A 40 -6.27 -13.04 -5.18
CA ILE A 40 -6.59 -12.28 -3.96
C ILE A 40 -7.13 -13.25 -2.88
N SER A 41 -8.00 -14.20 -3.26
CA SER A 41 -8.55 -15.18 -2.32
C SER A 41 -7.53 -16.21 -1.79
N ASN A 42 -6.32 -16.26 -2.38
CA ASN A 42 -5.33 -17.28 -2.05
C ASN A 42 -4.55 -16.92 -0.78
N LYS A 43 -4.87 -17.62 0.32
CA LYS A 43 -4.27 -17.45 1.65
C LYS A 43 -2.78 -17.82 1.74
N SER A 44 -2.20 -18.45 0.72
CA SER A 44 -0.78 -18.86 0.73
C SER A 44 0.20 -17.74 0.36
N TYR A 45 -0.30 -16.57 -0.07
CA TYR A 45 0.50 -15.44 -0.56
C TYR A 45 1.52 -15.77 -1.68
N THR A 46 1.41 -16.93 -2.33
CA THR A 46 2.32 -17.39 -3.40
C THR A 46 2.34 -16.50 -4.65
N HIS A 47 1.30 -15.68 -4.80
CA HIS A 47 1.12 -14.72 -5.88
C HIS A 47 1.35 -13.27 -5.45
N HIS A 48 1.80 -13.06 -4.22
CA HIS A 48 2.10 -11.74 -3.69
C HIS A 48 3.59 -11.47 -3.77
N ARG A 49 3.93 -10.21 -4.03
CA ARG A 49 5.30 -9.75 -4.20
C ARG A 49 5.51 -8.54 -3.31
N LEU A 50 6.66 -8.52 -2.63
CA LEU A 50 7.18 -7.33 -1.99
C LEU A 50 7.70 -6.41 -3.08
N PHE A 51 7.34 -5.14 -2.98
CA PHE A 51 7.76 -4.07 -3.85
C PHE A 51 8.45 -2.99 -3.00
N CYS A 52 9.68 -2.64 -3.35
CA CYS A 52 10.52 -1.72 -2.61
C CYS A 52 10.95 -0.54 -3.49
N ILE A 53 10.96 0.65 -2.91
CA ILE A 53 11.67 1.82 -3.42
C ILE A 53 12.99 1.92 -2.65
N THR A 54 14.11 1.94 -3.37
CA THR A 54 15.45 1.98 -2.77
C THR A 54 16.13 3.32 -3.01
N ALA A 55 16.99 3.73 -2.08
CA ALA A 55 17.85 4.90 -2.25
C ALA A 55 19.17 4.46 -2.88
N ILE A 56 19.52 5.04 -4.04
CA ILE A 56 20.89 5.33 -4.58
C ILE A 56 21.15 4.72 -5.98
N PRO A 57 21.75 5.49 -6.92
CA PRO A 57 21.95 6.95 -6.90
C PRO A 57 20.67 7.73 -7.27
N LYS A 58 19.63 7.02 -7.75
CA LYS A 58 18.27 7.52 -7.96
C LYS A 58 17.28 6.55 -7.29
N SER A 59 15.99 6.90 -7.25
CA SER A 59 14.96 6.01 -6.71
C SER A 59 14.80 4.80 -7.64
N HIS A 60 15.23 3.62 -7.20
CA HIS A 60 15.06 2.40 -7.98
C HIS A 60 13.97 1.51 -7.39
N PHE A 61 13.38 0.71 -8.28
CA PHE A 61 12.37 -0.27 -7.90
C PHE A 61 12.98 -1.65 -7.84
N THR A 62 12.60 -2.40 -6.82
CA THR A 62 12.98 -3.80 -6.70
C THR A 62 11.80 -4.59 -6.19
N GLU A 63 11.63 -5.80 -6.72
CA GLU A 63 10.52 -6.67 -6.33
C GLU A 63 10.96 -8.11 -6.07
N PHE A 64 10.35 -8.72 -5.07
CA PHE A 64 10.67 -10.07 -4.62
C PHE A 64 9.39 -10.86 -4.39
N PRO A 65 9.34 -12.17 -4.72
CA PRO A 65 8.25 -13.02 -4.25
C PRO A 65 8.16 -12.98 -2.72
N LEU A 66 6.97 -12.84 -2.13
CA LEU A 66 6.85 -12.88 -0.67
C LEU A 66 7.29 -14.22 -0.07
N THR A 67 7.15 -15.31 -0.81
CA THR A 67 7.62 -16.65 -0.41
C THR A 67 9.14 -16.73 -0.24
N PHE A 68 9.90 -15.81 -0.87
CA PHE A 68 11.34 -15.68 -0.63
C PHE A 68 11.62 -15.28 0.83
N LEU A 69 10.74 -14.49 1.41
CA LEU A 69 10.87 -14.02 2.79
C LEU A 69 10.51 -15.10 3.81
N GLN A 70 9.87 -16.21 3.41
CA GLN A 70 9.46 -17.30 4.31
C GLN A 70 10.49 -18.43 4.40
N ARG A 71 11.56 -18.41 3.58
CA ARG A 71 12.51 -19.52 3.49
C ARG A 71 13.73 -19.28 4.38
N ASP A 72 14.11 -20.30 5.14
CA ASP A 72 15.39 -20.33 5.84
C ASP A 72 16.56 -20.36 4.84
N GLN A 73 17.61 -19.64 5.21
CA GLN A 73 18.70 -19.14 4.40
C GLN A 73 19.39 -20.23 3.56
N ALA A 74 19.23 -20.21 2.24
CA ALA A 74 20.10 -20.93 1.27
C ALA A 74 19.85 -20.58 -0.20
N ALA A 75 18.70 -19.98 -0.55
CA ALA A 75 18.42 -19.61 -1.94
C ALA A 75 18.93 -18.19 -2.21
N ALA A 76 19.73 -18.03 -3.28
CA ALA A 76 20.12 -16.72 -3.78
C ALA A 76 18.89 -15.84 -4.04
N ALA A 77 19.00 -14.54 -3.78
CA ALA A 77 17.95 -13.59 -4.08
C ALA A 77 17.53 -13.74 -5.56
N PRO A 78 16.22 -13.86 -5.86
CA PRO A 78 15.79 -13.89 -7.25
C PRO A 78 16.22 -12.59 -7.92
N ALA A 79 16.71 -12.71 -9.16
CA ALA A 79 17.11 -11.55 -9.95
C ALA A 79 15.98 -10.50 -9.96
N PRO A 80 16.31 -9.20 -9.82
CA PRO A 80 15.34 -8.13 -9.96
C PRO A 80 14.55 -8.29 -11.27
N SER A 81 13.27 -7.95 -11.24
CA SER A 81 12.44 -8.00 -12.44
C SER A 81 12.90 -6.93 -13.43
N ASP A 82 13.08 -7.30 -14.71
CA ASP A 82 13.53 -6.42 -15.80
C ASP A 82 12.52 -5.34 -16.21
N HIS A 83 11.38 -5.22 -15.51
CA HIS A 83 10.38 -4.20 -15.82
C HIS A 83 10.88 -2.83 -15.35
N ALA A 84 11.70 -2.21 -16.19
CA ALA A 84 12.21 -0.86 -16.00
C ALA A 84 11.04 0.13 -15.93
N PHE A 85 10.72 0.60 -14.72
CA PHE A 85 9.93 1.80 -14.55
C PHE A 85 10.82 3.02 -14.82
N PRO A 86 10.34 4.07 -15.49
CA PRO A 86 11.14 5.26 -15.77
C PRO A 86 11.67 5.85 -14.45
N ASN A 87 12.99 5.84 -14.28
CA ASN A 87 13.70 6.31 -13.11
C ASN A 87 13.66 7.86 -13.07
N PRO A 88 12.84 8.49 -12.22
CA PRO A 88 12.83 9.94 -12.12
C PRO A 88 14.02 10.40 -11.27
N ASP A 89 14.54 11.59 -11.58
CA ASP A 89 15.55 12.27 -10.77
C ASP A 89 15.02 12.75 -9.40
N MET A 90 13.74 12.48 -9.09
CA MET A 90 12.99 13.01 -7.95
C MET A 90 12.58 11.90 -6.96
N PRO A 91 12.37 12.25 -5.67
CA PRO A 91 11.95 11.28 -4.66
C PRO A 91 10.53 10.78 -4.94
N MET A 92 10.38 9.44 -4.91
CA MET A 92 9.13 8.76 -5.19
C MET A 92 8.53 8.20 -3.91
N TRP A 93 7.20 8.07 -3.86
CA TRP A 93 6.53 7.31 -2.80
C TRP A 93 5.41 6.42 -3.33
N ILE A 94 5.17 5.33 -2.61
CA ILE A 94 4.08 4.39 -2.86
C ILE A 94 2.82 4.94 -2.19
N VAL A 95 1.84 5.31 -3.01
CA VAL A 95 0.50 5.70 -2.53
C VAL A 95 -0.23 4.49 -1.97
N GLY A 96 -0.13 3.36 -2.67
CA GLY A 96 -0.63 2.06 -2.20
C GLY A 96 -0.72 1.05 -3.34
N SER A 97 -1.01 -0.20 -2.99
CA SER A 97 -1.40 -1.23 -3.94
C SER A 97 -2.86 -1.61 -3.76
N CYS A 98 -3.55 -1.89 -4.86
CA CYS A 98 -4.90 -2.40 -4.84
C CYS A 98 -5.12 -3.30 -6.05
N ARG A 99 -5.63 -4.51 -5.83
CA ARG A 99 -6.11 -5.43 -6.89
C ARG A 99 -5.11 -5.63 -8.05
N GLY A 100 -3.82 -5.65 -7.71
CA GLY A 100 -2.71 -5.91 -8.63
C GLY A 100 -2.20 -4.70 -9.43
N ILE A 101 -2.71 -3.51 -9.13
CA ILE A 101 -2.13 -2.24 -9.55
C ILE A 101 -1.41 -1.60 -8.36
N VAL A 102 -0.33 -0.89 -8.63
CA VAL A 102 0.40 -0.05 -7.68
C VAL A 102 0.26 1.39 -8.13
N CYS A 103 -0.11 2.27 -7.20
CA CYS A 103 -0.10 3.71 -7.42
C CYS A 103 1.14 4.33 -6.79
N ILE A 104 1.85 5.11 -7.59
CA ILE A 104 3.14 5.71 -7.25
C ILE A 104 3.04 7.20 -7.51
N SER A 105 3.53 8.01 -6.58
CA SER A 105 3.78 9.42 -6.82
C SER A 105 5.24 9.61 -7.23
N LEU A 106 5.46 10.30 -8.35
CA LEU A 106 6.81 10.66 -8.85
C LEU A 106 7.32 11.95 -8.22
N ASP A 107 6.40 12.81 -7.79
CA ASP A 107 6.59 14.06 -7.06
C ASP A 107 5.24 14.48 -6.43
N ASP A 108 5.11 15.73 -5.96
CA ASP A 108 3.92 16.24 -5.28
C ASP A 108 2.64 16.27 -6.11
N VAL A 109 2.71 16.05 -7.42
CA VAL A 109 1.57 16.24 -8.35
C VAL A 109 1.45 15.19 -9.45
N ASN A 110 2.52 14.44 -9.70
CA ASN A 110 2.55 13.43 -10.76
C ASN A 110 2.32 12.04 -10.19
N LEU A 111 1.17 11.46 -10.53
CA LEU A 111 0.79 10.12 -10.14
C LEU A 111 0.84 9.15 -11.32
N VAL A 112 1.26 7.92 -11.05
CA VAL A 112 1.30 6.82 -12.01
C VAL A 112 0.61 5.61 -11.43
N LEU A 113 -0.23 4.99 -12.26
CA LEU A 113 -0.73 3.63 -12.03
C LEU A 113 0.14 2.66 -12.81
N TRP A 114 0.63 1.63 -12.14
CA TRP A 114 1.53 0.65 -12.72
C TRP A 114 1.07 -0.76 -12.38
N ASN A 115 1.10 -1.65 -13.38
CA ASN A 115 1.03 -3.08 -13.15
C ASN A 115 2.45 -3.66 -13.26
N PRO A 116 3.12 -3.97 -12.14
CA PRO A 116 4.48 -4.51 -12.17
C PRO A 116 4.58 -5.86 -12.90
N SER A 117 3.52 -6.69 -12.85
CA SER A 117 3.52 -8.02 -13.46
C SER A 117 3.44 -8.02 -14.98
N THR A 118 2.97 -6.92 -15.58
CA THR A 118 2.90 -6.76 -17.04
C THR A 118 3.82 -5.67 -17.57
N GLY A 119 4.45 -4.89 -16.68
CA GLY A 119 5.27 -3.72 -17.03
C GLY A 119 4.47 -2.52 -17.54
N LYS A 120 3.15 -2.65 -17.74
CA LYS A 120 2.29 -1.57 -18.25
C LYS A 120 2.10 -0.50 -17.18
N HIS A 121 2.18 0.77 -17.58
CA HIS A 121 1.93 1.91 -16.70
C HIS A 121 1.10 2.98 -17.40
N ARG A 122 0.48 3.86 -16.60
CA ARG A 122 -0.26 5.03 -17.04
C ARG A 122 0.00 6.20 -16.12
N ARG A 123 0.48 7.31 -16.68
CA ARG A 123 0.51 8.61 -16.00
C ARG A 123 -0.90 9.17 -15.92
N LEU A 124 -1.29 9.64 -14.75
CA LEU A 124 -2.56 10.31 -14.56
C LEU A 124 -2.51 11.74 -15.12
N PRO A 125 -3.64 12.29 -15.59
CA PRO A 125 -3.71 13.70 -15.96
C PRO A 125 -3.24 14.56 -14.79
N TYR A 126 -2.54 15.65 -15.11
CA TYR A 126 -2.11 16.61 -14.11
C TYR A 126 -3.30 17.13 -13.31
N LEU A 127 -3.10 17.37 -12.02
CA LEU A 127 -4.09 18.03 -11.18
C LEU A 127 -4.23 19.47 -11.69
N ASN A 128 -5.28 19.76 -12.47
CA ASN A 128 -5.58 21.13 -12.90
C ASN A 128 -5.71 22.01 -11.64
N ASN A 129 -4.97 23.13 -11.60
CA ASN A 129 -4.62 23.92 -10.41
C ASN A 129 -3.53 23.26 -9.56
N SER A 130 -2.37 23.04 -10.17
CA SER A 130 -1.18 22.57 -9.49
C SER A 130 -0.97 23.34 -8.18
N PRO A 131 -0.50 22.68 -7.13
CA PRO A 131 -0.14 23.35 -5.92
C PRO A 131 0.91 24.43 -6.23
N LYS A 132 0.69 25.66 -5.75
CA LYS A 132 1.71 26.71 -5.81
C LYS A 132 2.94 26.25 -5.04
N SER A 133 4.11 26.84 -5.28
CA SER A 133 5.31 26.59 -4.48
C SER A 133 4.97 26.54 -2.98
N GLY A 134 5.34 25.44 -2.32
CA GLY A 134 5.03 25.21 -0.91
C GLY A 134 3.70 24.51 -0.61
N CYS A 135 3.27 23.60 -1.47
CA CYS A 135 2.13 22.73 -1.20
C CYS A 135 2.52 21.26 -1.44
N TYR A 136 1.95 20.36 -0.66
CA TYR A 136 2.19 18.91 -0.73
C TYR A 136 0.86 18.15 -0.75
N MET A 137 0.90 16.89 -1.16
CA MET A 137 -0.28 16.04 -1.31
C MET A 137 -0.32 14.96 -0.22
N LYS A 138 -1.52 14.65 0.26
CA LYS A 138 -1.81 13.43 1.04
C LYS A 138 -2.78 12.60 0.24
N ASP A 139 -2.42 11.34 0.04
CA ASP A 139 -2.97 10.57 -1.09
C ASP A 139 -3.69 9.32 -0.58
N GLY A 140 -4.43 8.66 -1.46
CA GLY A 140 -4.90 7.31 -1.22
C GLY A 140 -5.31 6.63 -2.52
N PHE A 141 -5.08 5.33 -2.61
CA PHE A 141 -5.41 4.54 -3.79
C PHE A 141 -6.21 3.32 -3.39
N GLY A 142 -7.29 3.05 -4.12
CA GLY A 142 -8.16 1.93 -3.84
C GLY A 142 -9.10 1.61 -4.98
N TYR A 143 -10.06 0.74 -4.69
CA TYR A 143 -11.02 0.23 -5.64
C TYR A 143 -12.45 0.52 -5.17
N ASP A 144 -13.24 1.10 -6.05
CA ASP A 144 -14.68 1.22 -5.90
C ASP A 144 -15.32 -0.06 -6.44
N GLU A 145 -15.64 -0.99 -5.53
CA GLU A 145 -16.21 -2.29 -5.89
C GLU A 145 -17.60 -2.17 -6.52
N LEU A 146 -18.39 -1.17 -6.10
CA LEU A 146 -19.74 -0.94 -6.62
C LEU A 146 -19.69 -0.50 -8.08
N ASN A 147 -18.79 0.43 -8.42
CA ASN A 147 -18.65 0.95 -9.77
C ASN A 147 -17.55 0.24 -10.59
N ASN A 148 -16.92 -0.79 -10.02
CA ASN A 148 -15.84 -1.59 -10.62
C ASN A 148 -14.70 -0.71 -11.16
N ASP A 149 -14.27 0.30 -10.38
CA ASP A 149 -13.36 1.37 -10.82
C ASP A 149 -12.19 1.57 -9.86
N TYR A 150 -11.02 1.87 -10.42
CA TYR A 150 -9.88 2.31 -9.61
C TYR A 150 -9.99 3.80 -9.34
N LYS A 151 -9.81 4.19 -8.08
CA LYS A 151 -9.85 5.59 -7.67
C LYS A 151 -8.58 6.01 -6.93
N VAL A 152 -8.12 7.22 -7.24
CA VAL A 152 -7.04 7.89 -6.50
C VAL A 152 -7.61 9.14 -5.86
N VAL A 153 -7.34 9.34 -4.58
CA VAL A 153 -7.74 10.53 -3.84
C VAL A 153 -6.50 11.35 -3.53
N ALA A 154 -6.58 12.64 -3.81
CA ALA A 154 -5.55 13.63 -3.56
C ALA A 154 -6.11 14.72 -2.65
N ILE A 155 -5.51 14.88 -1.46
CA ILE A 155 -5.81 15.97 -0.52
C ILE A 155 -4.67 16.98 -0.61
N LEU A 156 -4.98 18.20 -1.03
CA LEU A 156 -4.00 19.26 -1.27
C LEU A 156 -3.77 20.10 -0.02
N PHE A 157 -2.56 20.04 0.53
CA PHE A 157 -2.13 20.83 1.69
C PHE A 157 -1.23 21.98 1.25
N GLY A 158 -1.45 23.17 1.81
CA GLY A 158 -0.50 24.28 1.72
C GLY A 158 0.31 24.39 3.01
N ILE A 159 1.62 24.61 2.91
CA ILE A 159 2.53 24.72 4.07
C ILE A 159 2.03 25.76 5.09
N PHE A 160 1.47 26.87 4.60
CA PHE A 160 0.97 27.97 5.43
C PHE A 160 -0.56 27.98 5.61
N GLN A 161 -1.28 27.03 4.99
CA GLN A 161 -2.73 27.00 5.04
C GLN A 161 -3.22 25.99 6.07
N LYS A 162 -3.97 26.47 7.05
CA LYS A 162 -4.79 25.61 7.90
C LYS A 162 -6.17 25.50 7.27
N GLY A 163 -6.71 24.29 7.23
CA GLY A 163 -7.83 23.87 6.36
C GLY A 163 -9.12 24.69 6.44
N PRO A 164 -10.16 24.32 5.67
CA PRO A 164 -10.36 23.04 4.98
C PRO A 164 -9.46 22.85 3.75
N TYR A 165 -9.07 21.60 3.48
CA TYR A 165 -8.13 21.25 2.41
C TYR A 165 -8.85 20.72 1.18
N LYS A 166 -8.39 21.13 -0.01
CA LYS A 166 -9.04 20.74 -1.26
C LYS A 166 -8.85 19.26 -1.52
N VAL A 167 -9.92 18.57 -1.93
CA VAL A 167 -9.87 17.16 -2.28
C VAL A 167 -10.31 16.92 -3.71
N LEU A 168 -9.52 16.12 -4.41
CA LEU A 168 -9.76 15.65 -5.76
C LEU A 168 -9.77 14.13 -5.76
N ILE A 169 -10.72 13.55 -6.49
CA ILE A 169 -10.80 12.10 -6.74
C ILE A 169 -10.66 11.85 -8.24
N PHE A 170 -9.71 11.01 -8.63
CA PHE A 170 -9.56 10.52 -9.98
C PHE A 170 -10.34 9.22 -10.12
N SER A 171 -11.12 9.12 -11.20
CA SER A 171 -11.73 7.86 -11.64
C SER A 171 -10.98 7.37 -12.87
N LEU A 172 -10.49 6.12 -12.82
CA LEU A 172 -9.76 5.54 -13.93
C LEU A 172 -10.67 5.35 -15.15
N LYS A 173 -11.87 4.81 -14.94
CA LYS A 173 -12.88 4.65 -15.98
C LYS A 173 -13.31 5.96 -16.62
N ALA A 174 -13.59 6.98 -15.80
CA ALA A 174 -14.00 8.28 -16.31
C ALA A 174 -12.82 9.11 -16.86
N ASN A 175 -11.59 8.69 -16.58
CA ASN A 175 -10.35 9.36 -16.94
C ASN A 175 -10.34 10.86 -16.60
N ARG A 176 -10.82 11.21 -15.40
CA ARG A 176 -10.86 12.60 -14.97
C ARG A 176 -10.79 12.73 -13.46
N TRP A 177 -10.23 13.85 -13.04
CA TRP A 177 -10.34 14.34 -11.68
C TRP A 177 -11.71 14.99 -11.47
N LYS A 178 -12.28 14.77 -10.30
CA LYS A 178 -13.51 15.40 -9.81
C LYS A 178 -13.24 16.00 -8.44
N ARG A 179 -13.78 17.18 -8.17
CA ARG A 179 -13.75 17.78 -6.83
C ARG A 179 -14.86 17.21 -5.96
N ILE A 180 -14.53 16.87 -4.72
CA ILE A 180 -15.48 16.40 -3.71
C ILE A 180 -15.45 17.35 -2.50
N GLU A 181 -16.18 17.00 -1.43
CA GLU A 181 -16.17 17.77 -0.19
C GLU A 181 -14.74 17.96 0.33
N ASP A 182 -14.43 19.17 0.82
CA ASP A 182 -13.10 19.49 1.33
C ASP A 182 -12.79 18.77 2.65
N PHE A 183 -11.53 18.40 2.84
CA PHE A 183 -11.06 17.70 4.02
C PHE A 183 -10.96 18.66 5.21
N LYS A 184 -11.85 18.48 6.18
CA LYS A 184 -11.99 19.34 7.38
C LYS A 184 -11.72 18.61 8.70
N HIS A 185 -11.00 17.50 8.64
CA HIS A 185 -10.92 16.53 9.75
C HIS A 185 -9.61 16.55 10.54
N GLY A 186 -8.69 17.45 10.22
CA GLY A 186 -7.38 17.57 10.87
C GLY A 186 -6.25 17.40 9.86
N VAL A 187 -5.05 17.11 10.35
CA VAL A 187 -3.88 16.85 9.51
C VAL A 187 -3.60 15.34 9.50
N PRO A 188 -3.59 14.68 8.33
CA PRO A 188 -3.13 13.30 8.19
C PRO A 188 -1.68 13.15 8.64
N LEU A 189 -1.42 12.16 9.50
CA LEU A 189 -0.09 11.84 9.99
C LEU A 189 0.74 11.13 8.90
N ASP A 190 0.14 10.15 8.24
CA ASP A 190 0.77 9.41 7.14
C ASP A 190 0.64 10.16 5.80
N ASN A 191 1.55 9.91 4.86
CA ASN A 191 1.46 10.46 3.49
C ASN A 191 0.35 9.82 2.66
N SER A 192 0.05 8.55 2.92
CA SER A 192 -0.90 7.79 2.11
C SER A 192 -1.87 6.97 2.96
N ALA A 193 -3.14 7.03 2.59
CA ALA A 193 -4.24 6.32 3.23
C ALA A 193 -4.07 4.80 3.13
N LYS A 194 -4.72 4.08 4.05
CA LYS A 194 -4.84 2.61 3.99
C LYS A 194 -6.18 2.22 3.38
N TYR A 195 -6.15 1.45 2.31
CA TYR A 195 -7.35 0.92 1.66
C TYR A 195 -7.76 -0.41 2.28
N THR A 196 -9.00 -0.48 2.78
CA THR A 196 -9.64 -1.73 3.22
C THR A 196 -11.15 -1.51 3.26
N ASN A 197 -11.95 -2.57 3.14
CA ASN A 197 -13.42 -2.49 3.23
C ASN A 197 -14.06 -1.44 2.28
N GLY A 198 -13.50 -1.26 1.07
CA GLY A 198 -13.98 -0.27 0.09
C GLY A 198 -13.70 1.19 0.45
N LYS A 199 -12.95 1.46 1.54
CA LYS A 199 -12.68 2.82 2.03
C LYS A 199 -11.20 3.09 2.20
N LEU A 200 -10.82 4.35 2.03
CA LEU A 200 -9.50 4.87 2.36
C LEU A 200 -9.50 5.38 3.80
N HIS A 201 -8.45 5.10 4.56
CA HIS A 201 -8.33 5.47 5.97
C HIS A 201 -7.08 6.31 6.23
N TRP A 202 -7.25 7.49 6.79
CA TRP A 202 -6.16 8.33 7.28
C TRP A 202 -6.20 8.41 8.79
N LEU A 203 -5.06 8.16 9.42
CA LEU A 203 -4.83 8.56 10.80
C LEU A 203 -4.60 10.07 10.83
N VAL A 204 -5.39 10.79 11.60
CA VAL A 204 -5.35 12.26 11.67
C VAL A 204 -5.14 12.73 13.09
N LYS A 205 -4.45 13.86 13.23
CA LYS A 205 -4.38 14.61 14.49
C LYS A 205 -5.19 15.89 14.37
N ARG A 206 -6.09 16.08 15.34
CA ARG A 206 -6.93 17.28 15.47
C ARG A 206 -7.09 17.63 16.94
N ASP A 207 -6.81 18.89 17.28
CA ASP A 207 -6.95 19.41 18.65
C ASP A 207 -6.21 18.54 19.70
N GLY A 208 -5.01 18.07 19.33
CA GLY A 208 -4.19 17.18 20.16
C GLY A 208 -4.66 15.72 20.23
N ARG A 209 -5.84 15.39 19.68
CA ARG A 209 -6.43 14.05 19.70
C ARG A 209 -6.25 13.31 18.38
N MET A 210 -6.00 12.02 18.50
CA MET A 210 -5.90 11.10 17.37
C MET A 210 -7.27 10.58 16.97
N ASN A 211 -7.54 10.56 15.68
CA ASN A 211 -8.75 9.98 15.10
C ASN A 211 -8.42 9.27 13.79
N ILE A 212 -9.33 8.43 13.32
CA ILE A 212 -9.25 7.83 12.00
C ILE A 212 -10.40 8.39 11.17
N VAL A 213 -10.06 8.92 9.99
CA VAL A 213 -11.04 9.40 9.01
C VAL A 213 -11.07 8.41 7.87
N SER A 214 -12.26 7.96 7.51
CA SER A 214 -12.46 7.14 6.33
C SER A 214 -13.09 7.95 5.19
N LEU A 215 -12.81 7.58 3.95
CA LEU A 215 -13.53 8.05 2.77
C LEU A 215 -13.98 6.82 1.98
N ASP A 216 -15.29 6.68 1.86
CA ASP A 216 -15.92 5.62 1.08
C ASP A 216 -15.77 5.91 -0.42
N LEU A 217 -15.13 5.01 -1.17
CA LEU A 217 -14.84 5.27 -2.58
C LEU A 217 -16.08 5.19 -3.47
N ALA A 218 -17.12 4.46 -3.05
CA ALA A 218 -18.34 4.30 -3.83
C ALA A 218 -19.28 5.50 -3.64
N SER A 219 -19.52 5.89 -2.39
CA SER A 219 -20.41 7.01 -2.05
C SER A 219 -19.72 8.37 -2.04
N GLU A 220 -18.38 8.41 -2.02
CA GLU A 220 -17.56 9.63 -1.92
C GLU A 220 -17.83 10.42 -0.62
N GLN A 221 -18.24 9.72 0.44
CA GLN A 221 -18.58 10.31 1.74
C GLN A 221 -17.54 10.00 2.82
N TYR A 222 -17.29 10.98 3.68
CA TYR A 222 -16.42 10.81 4.84
C TYR A 222 -17.10 10.07 5.98
N GLY A 223 -16.35 9.16 6.60
CA GLY A 223 -16.68 8.52 7.86
C GLY A 223 -15.63 8.82 8.93
N LYS A 224 -15.95 8.47 10.18
CA LYS A 224 -15.02 8.57 11.31
C LYS A 224 -15.00 7.27 12.08
N LEU A 225 -13.80 6.86 12.46
CA LEU A 225 -13.56 5.72 13.32
C LEU A 225 -12.77 6.18 14.55
N GLY A 226 -13.15 5.66 15.71
CA GLY A 226 -12.42 5.93 16.95
C GLY A 226 -11.20 5.02 17.10
N PRO A 227 -10.09 5.51 17.66
CA PRO A 227 -8.99 4.64 18.09
C PRO A 227 -9.42 3.73 19.27
N PRO A 228 -8.61 2.72 19.63
CA PRO A 228 -8.85 1.90 20.82
C PRO A 228 -9.02 2.77 22.06
N ARG A 229 -9.95 2.44 22.98
CA ARG A 229 -10.20 3.26 24.19
C ARG A 229 -8.98 3.33 25.11
N ASN A 230 -8.22 2.24 25.16
CA ASN A 230 -7.05 2.07 26.03
C ASN A 230 -5.73 2.35 25.28
N ALA A 231 -5.80 2.93 24.08
CA ALA A 231 -4.61 3.39 23.38
C ALA A 231 -4.10 4.65 24.09
N ASP A 232 -2.88 4.61 24.62
CA ASP A 232 -2.21 5.80 25.10
C ASP A 232 -2.17 6.84 23.97
N ASN A 233 -2.40 8.11 24.29
CA ASN A 233 -2.28 9.24 23.37
C ASN A 233 -0.81 9.52 22.98
N GLY A 234 0.03 8.48 22.91
CA GLY A 234 1.43 8.56 22.55
C GLY A 234 1.62 9.32 21.24
N ASN A 235 2.71 10.09 21.15
CA ASN A 235 2.92 11.00 20.02
C ASN A 235 3.35 10.26 18.73
N SER A 236 3.82 9.02 18.82
CA SER A 236 4.21 8.20 17.66
C SER A 236 3.20 7.09 17.40
N CYS A 237 2.42 7.25 16.34
CA CYS A 237 1.50 6.22 15.85
C CYS A 237 1.41 6.26 14.33
N SER A 238 1.23 5.08 13.73
CA SER A 238 0.95 4.91 12.31
C SER A 238 -0.21 3.93 12.10
N ALA A 239 -0.93 4.11 10.99
CA ALA A 239 -1.95 3.16 10.56
C ALA A 239 -1.38 2.15 9.56
N GLY A 240 -1.85 0.91 9.63
CA GLY A 240 -1.48 -0.16 8.73
C GLY A 240 -2.63 -1.11 8.46
N LEU A 241 -2.31 -2.24 7.83
CA LEU A 241 -3.24 -3.35 7.65
C LEU A 241 -2.62 -4.61 8.27
N PHE A 242 -3.40 -5.36 9.02
CA PHE A 242 -3.03 -6.67 9.56
C PHE A 242 -4.01 -7.69 9.00
N SER A 243 -3.54 -8.57 8.10
CA SER A 243 -4.40 -9.54 7.41
C SER A 243 -5.67 -8.86 6.84
N GLU A 244 -5.47 -7.77 6.09
CA GLU A 244 -6.52 -6.91 5.50
C GLU A 244 -7.38 -6.09 6.49
N SER A 245 -7.28 -6.35 7.79
CA SER A 245 -7.97 -5.58 8.82
C SER A 245 -7.20 -4.31 9.17
N LEU A 246 -7.90 -3.22 9.47
CA LEU A 246 -7.26 -1.97 9.88
C LEU A 246 -6.49 -2.18 11.20
N CYS A 247 -5.23 -1.75 11.24
CA CYS A 247 -4.42 -1.81 12.44
C CYS A 247 -3.80 -0.45 12.80
N LEU A 248 -3.53 -0.26 14.08
CA LEU A 248 -2.74 0.85 14.61
C LEU A 248 -1.50 0.30 15.29
N MET A 249 -0.38 0.95 15.02
CA MET A 249 0.89 0.71 15.69
C MET A 249 1.16 1.88 16.62
N LEU A 250 1.26 1.60 17.92
CA LEU A 250 1.46 2.58 18.97
C LEU A 250 2.82 2.34 19.62
N ASP A 251 3.70 3.32 19.53
CA ASP A 251 5.01 3.25 20.19
C ASP A 251 4.86 3.62 21.67
N ASP A 252 5.39 2.79 22.57
CA ASP A 252 5.42 3.08 24.01
C ASP A 252 6.56 4.03 24.43
N HIS A 253 7.40 4.44 23.48
CA HIS A 253 8.61 5.26 23.63
C HIS A 253 9.66 4.72 24.60
N LYS A 254 9.49 3.48 25.07
CA LYS A 254 10.36 2.82 26.05
C LYS A 254 11.07 1.66 25.39
N ALA A 255 10.35 0.59 25.11
CA ALA A 255 10.94 -0.69 24.76
C ALA A 255 10.19 -1.41 23.63
N SER A 256 8.96 -1.01 23.32
CA SER A 256 8.12 -1.80 22.44
C SER A 256 7.08 -1.00 21.68
N MET A 257 6.51 -1.66 20.69
CA MET A 257 5.42 -1.17 19.89
C MET A 257 4.22 -2.10 20.04
N HIS A 258 3.06 -1.52 20.33
CA HIS A 258 1.82 -2.25 20.48
C HIS A 258 1.03 -2.23 19.16
N VAL A 259 0.70 -3.41 18.63
CA VAL A 259 -0.13 -3.55 17.44
C VAL A 259 -1.57 -3.84 17.86
N TRP A 260 -2.46 -2.92 17.54
CA TRP A 260 -3.90 -3.05 17.73
C TRP A 260 -4.57 -3.32 16.40
N VAL A 261 -5.52 -4.25 16.37
CA VAL A 261 -6.27 -4.62 15.16
C VAL A 261 -7.76 -4.47 15.44
N MET A 262 -8.48 -3.83 14.52
CA MET A 262 -9.93 -3.73 14.55
C MET A 262 -10.50 -5.07 14.07
N LYS A 263 -11.02 -5.87 15.00
CA LYS A 263 -11.53 -7.23 14.68
C LYS A 263 -12.84 -7.20 13.91
N GLU A 264 -13.68 -6.20 14.17
CA GLU A 264 -14.92 -5.96 13.46
C GLU A 264 -14.92 -4.54 12.91
N TYR A 265 -14.99 -4.42 11.58
CA TYR A 265 -14.89 -3.13 10.92
C TYR A 265 -15.98 -2.16 11.40
N GLY A 266 -15.59 -0.94 11.78
CA GLY A 266 -16.51 0.08 12.27
C GLY A 266 -16.85 0.00 13.76
N VAL A 267 -16.60 -1.15 14.41
CA VAL A 267 -16.94 -1.36 15.82
C VAL A 267 -15.74 -0.99 16.69
N ARG A 268 -15.82 0.17 17.36
CA ARG A 268 -14.72 0.68 18.20
C ARG A 268 -14.32 -0.28 19.32
N ASP A 269 -15.26 -1.01 19.90
CA ASP A 269 -14.95 -1.91 21.01
C ASP A 269 -14.34 -3.26 20.54
N SER A 270 -14.23 -3.47 19.23
CA SER A 270 -13.56 -4.64 18.63
C SER A 270 -12.04 -4.48 18.50
N TRP A 271 -11.49 -3.31 18.84
CA TRP A 271 -10.04 -3.11 18.85
C TRP A 271 -9.40 -4.04 19.89
N ALA A 272 -8.54 -4.94 19.43
CA ALA A 272 -7.78 -5.83 20.29
C ALA A 272 -6.29 -5.65 20.06
N ARG A 273 -5.50 -5.61 21.15
CA ARG A 273 -4.04 -5.68 21.07
C ARG A 273 -3.66 -7.11 20.73
N VAL A 274 -3.10 -7.31 19.55
CA VAL A 274 -2.74 -8.66 19.06
C VAL A 274 -1.25 -8.95 19.22
N LEU A 275 -0.41 -7.92 19.32
CA LEU A 275 1.03 -8.10 19.38
C LEU A 275 1.74 -6.96 20.13
N VAL A 276 2.87 -7.30 20.73
CA VAL A 276 3.87 -6.37 21.27
C VAL A 276 5.20 -6.71 20.59
N ILE A 277 5.79 -5.73 19.91
CA ILE A 277 7.00 -5.86 19.11
C ILE A 277 8.13 -5.10 19.81
N PRO A 278 9.20 -5.75 20.30
CA PRO A 278 10.31 -5.07 20.96
C PRO A 278 11.10 -4.16 20.00
N HIS A 279 11.58 -3.00 20.42
CA HIS A 279 12.36 -2.10 19.54
C HIS A 279 13.66 -2.75 19.03
N ILE A 280 13.95 -2.59 17.74
CA ILE A 280 15.21 -3.06 17.15
C ILE A 280 16.32 -2.04 17.49
N GLY A 281 17.30 -2.47 18.28
CA GLY A 281 18.49 -1.67 18.59
C GLY A 281 18.33 -0.64 19.71
N GLY A 282 17.27 -0.73 20.52
CA GLY A 282 17.04 0.08 21.72
C GLY A 282 16.14 1.32 21.53
N PRO A 283 15.85 2.07 22.62
CA PRO A 283 14.93 3.21 22.61
C PRO A 283 15.45 4.37 21.74
N GLY A 284 14.56 5.04 20.98
CA GLY A 284 14.85 6.33 20.34
C GLY A 284 15.36 6.31 18.89
N ARG A 285 15.45 5.13 18.25
CA ARG A 285 15.68 5.03 16.79
C ARG A 285 14.35 5.04 16.04
N TYR A 286 13.72 6.21 15.93
CA TYR A 286 12.40 6.38 15.31
C TYR A 286 12.32 5.83 13.87
N PRO A 287 11.43 4.87 13.56
CA PRO A 287 11.09 4.55 12.18
C PRO A 287 9.79 5.30 11.78
N HIS A 288 9.90 6.13 10.74
CA HIS A 288 8.78 6.96 10.26
C HIS A 288 7.73 6.23 9.43
N MET A 289 7.92 4.96 9.07
CA MET A 289 6.97 4.22 8.24
C MET A 289 7.01 2.75 8.60
N LEU A 290 6.16 2.34 9.53
CA LEU A 290 5.92 0.93 9.75
C LEU A 290 4.72 0.53 8.90
N ARG A 291 4.95 -0.51 8.11
CA ARG A 291 3.90 -1.24 7.45
C ARG A 291 4.05 -2.68 7.90
N VAL A 292 2.93 -3.24 8.29
CA VAL A 292 2.78 -4.60 8.77
C VAL A 292 2.12 -5.36 7.63
N TRP A 293 2.66 -6.53 7.31
CA TRP A 293 1.95 -7.50 6.49
C TRP A 293 2.03 -8.84 7.19
N SER A 294 0.88 -9.45 7.47
CA SER A 294 0.83 -10.84 7.95
C SER A 294 1.24 -11.74 6.78
N LEU A 295 2.35 -12.48 6.95
CA LEU A 295 2.84 -13.43 5.96
C LEU A 295 2.17 -14.80 6.13
N ASN A 296 1.88 -15.16 7.37
CA ASN A 296 1.13 -16.32 7.80
C ASN A 296 0.59 -16.04 9.22
N ASN A 297 0.09 -17.08 9.91
CA ASN A 297 -0.45 -16.92 11.26
C ASN A 297 0.61 -16.55 12.31
N ASP A 298 1.90 -16.73 12.02
CA ASP A 298 3.00 -16.68 12.98
C ASP A 298 4.09 -15.65 12.64
N GLU A 299 4.14 -15.13 11.40
CA GLU A 299 5.16 -14.21 10.92
C GLU A 299 4.57 -12.91 10.36
N ILE A 300 5.28 -11.82 10.62
CA ILE A 300 4.94 -10.48 10.13
C ILE A 300 6.12 -9.88 9.39
N LEU A 301 5.86 -9.31 8.23
CA LEU A 301 6.79 -8.43 7.55
C LEU A 301 6.66 -7.01 8.08
N LEU A 302 7.78 -6.42 8.51
CA LEU A 302 7.88 -5.06 9.02
C LEU A 302 8.87 -4.26 8.18
N SER A 303 8.53 -3.01 7.90
CA SER A 303 9.52 -2.02 7.47
C SER A 303 9.96 -1.20 8.68
N TYR A 304 11.23 -1.30 9.06
CA TYR A 304 11.82 -0.61 10.20
C TYR A 304 12.91 0.34 9.70
N GLY A 305 12.59 1.64 9.63
CA GLY A 305 13.51 2.65 9.11
C GLY A 305 13.84 2.39 7.64
N ARG A 306 15.08 1.98 7.35
CA ARG A 306 15.56 1.68 5.99
C ARG A 306 15.68 0.20 5.68
N VAL A 307 15.22 -0.67 6.59
CA VAL A 307 15.30 -2.12 6.45
C VAL A 307 13.91 -2.74 6.43
N VAL A 308 13.82 -3.91 5.82
CA VAL A 308 12.66 -4.79 5.88
C VAL A 308 13.07 -6.02 6.67
N VAL A 309 12.28 -6.39 7.67
CA VAL A 309 12.55 -7.50 8.59
C VAL A 309 11.31 -8.38 8.70
N VAL A 310 11.52 -9.68 8.87
CA VAL A 310 10.47 -10.61 9.25
C VAL A 310 10.54 -10.81 10.75
N TYR A 311 9.42 -10.63 11.44
CA TYR A 311 9.29 -10.85 12.86
C TYR A 311 8.49 -12.14 13.09
N ASP A 312 9.13 -13.11 13.76
CA ASP A 312 8.49 -14.35 14.21
C ASP A 312 7.81 -14.09 15.56
N MET A 313 6.47 -14.18 15.57
CA MET A 313 5.65 -13.94 16.75
C MET A 313 5.79 -15.05 17.79
N LYS A 314 6.13 -16.28 17.39
CA LYS A 314 6.27 -17.41 18.32
C LYS A 314 7.60 -17.36 19.05
N GLY A 315 8.69 -17.14 18.33
CA GLY A 315 10.02 -17.04 18.89
C GLY A 315 10.33 -15.66 19.49
N ASN A 316 9.55 -14.61 19.18
CA ASN A 316 9.86 -13.22 19.49
C ASN A 316 11.25 -12.82 18.95
N THR A 317 11.51 -13.17 17.68
CA THR A 317 12.81 -12.95 17.03
C THR A 317 12.66 -12.21 15.71
N TYR A 318 13.75 -11.53 15.32
CA TYR A 318 13.87 -10.86 14.04
C TYR A 318 14.73 -11.66 13.09
N ARG A 319 14.23 -11.84 11.87
CA ARG A 319 14.96 -12.39 10.73
C ARG A 319 15.13 -11.33 9.66
N TYR A 320 16.36 -11.19 9.18
CA TYR A 320 16.73 -10.27 8.12
C TYR A 320 16.76 -11.04 6.81
N PRO A 321 15.85 -10.75 5.87
CA PRO A 321 15.89 -11.38 4.56
C PRO A 321 17.20 -11.03 3.83
N PRO A 322 17.85 -11.98 3.13
CA PRO A 322 19.09 -11.73 2.39
C PRO A 322 18.76 -10.98 1.09
N ILE A 323 18.42 -9.71 1.23
CA ILE A 323 18.18 -8.81 0.11
C ILE A 323 19.52 -8.14 -0.21
N ASP A 324 20.37 -8.89 -0.90
CA ASP A 324 21.69 -8.42 -1.31
C ASP A 324 21.57 -7.18 -2.22
N ASN A 325 22.54 -6.26 -2.12
CA ASN A 325 22.66 -5.04 -2.94
C ASN A 325 21.62 -3.93 -2.73
N ILE A 326 20.79 -3.95 -1.69
CA ILE A 326 19.94 -2.80 -1.34
C ILE A 326 20.57 -1.99 -0.20
N HIS A 327 21.18 -0.86 -0.54
CA HIS A 327 21.84 0.02 0.43
C HIS A 327 20.86 0.70 1.41
N ALA A 328 19.60 0.89 1.02
CA ALA A 328 18.52 1.40 1.88
C ALA A 328 17.15 1.28 1.20
N ILE A 329 16.15 0.70 1.88
CA ILE A 329 14.74 0.72 1.46
C ILE A 329 14.11 2.01 1.99
N ILE A 330 13.58 2.87 1.13
CA ILE A 330 12.84 4.07 1.52
C ILE A 330 11.42 3.71 1.91
N GLN A 331 10.80 2.83 1.12
CA GLN A 331 9.42 2.41 1.30
C GLN A 331 9.21 1.04 0.69
N ALA A 332 8.32 0.25 1.30
CA ALA A 332 7.90 -1.03 0.75
C ALA A 332 6.37 -1.17 0.76
N ASP A 333 5.84 -1.93 -0.19
CA ASP A 333 4.46 -2.39 -0.20
C ASP A 333 4.33 -3.80 -0.75
N VAL A 334 3.19 -4.43 -0.51
CA VAL A 334 2.85 -5.73 -1.08
C VAL A 334 1.83 -5.54 -2.17
N TYR A 335 2.04 -6.19 -3.30
CA TYR A 335 1.03 -6.27 -4.37
C TYR A 335 0.79 -7.72 -4.78
N VAL A 336 -0.38 -7.99 -5.34
CA VAL A 336 -0.73 -9.28 -5.94
C VAL A 336 -0.47 -9.25 -7.43
N GLU A 337 0.19 -10.28 -7.97
CA GLU A 337 0.43 -10.36 -9.40
C GLU A 337 -0.89 -10.40 -10.20
N SER A 338 -0.99 -9.64 -11.28
CA SER A 338 -2.22 -9.55 -12.07
C SER A 338 -2.01 -9.28 -13.56
N LEU A 339 -3.05 -9.56 -14.35
CA LEU A 339 -3.13 -9.16 -15.77
C LEU A 339 -3.84 -7.81 -15.98
N VAL A 340 -4.22 -7.11 -14.90
CA VAL A 340 -5.04 -5.88 -14.98
C VAL A 340 -4.31 -4.78 -15.74
N SER A 341 -5.03 -4.09 -16.63
CA SER A 341 -4.52 -2.92 -17.32
C SER A 341 -4.61 -1.67 -16.43
N PRO A 342 -3.54 -0.88 -16.25
CA PRO A 342 -3.64 0.42 -15.59
C PRO A 342 -4.31 1.49 -16.48
N SER A 343 -4.74 1.14 -17.69
CA SER A 343 -5.35 2.07 -18.66
C SER A 343 -6.87 2.04 -18.72
N GLY A 344 -7.52 1.29 -17.83
CA GLY A 344 -8.96 1.04 -17.90
C GLY A 344 -9.30 -0.15 -18.77
#